data_AF-A0A9C9KPX4-F1
#
_entry.id   AF-A0A9C9KPX4-F1
#
_cell.length_a   1.000
_cell.length_b   1.000
_cell.length_c   1.000
_cell.angle_alpha   90.00
_cell.angle_beta   90.00
_cell.angle_gamma   90.00
#
_symmetry.space_group_name_H-M   'P 1'
#
loop_
_entity.id
_entity.type
_entity.pdbx_description
1 polymer ?
#
loop_
_entity_poly.entity_id
_entity_poly.type
_entity_poly.pdbx_seq_one_letter_code
_entity_poly.pdbx_strand_id
1 'polypeptide(L)'
;MVPNLQQTARFSGYDGGCEVAGQRLSPDLFGIEVASNRATPLPVQAGNHLFDVDAMATAAARSGLAALEGVPGLSRESLVFTASLVLLHLGRATGSVDAAAQVRQVLDEGLALARFRG
;
A
#
# COMPACT_ATOMS: atom_id res chain seq x y z
N MET A 1 -25.61 -0.78 10.16
CA MET A 1 -24.97 -0.77 11.50
C MET A 1 -23.48 -0.55 11.26
N VAL A 2 -22.95 0.59 11.68
CA VAL A 2 -21.57 1.03 11.38
C VAL A 2 -20.69 0.74 12.60
N PRO A 3 -19.64 -0.10 12.51
CA PRO A 3 -18.81 -0.42 13.67
C PRO A 3 -17.74 0.66 13.92
N ASN A 4 -17.56 0.98 15.20
CA ASN A 4 -16.66 1.97 15.78
C ASN A 4 -15.19 1.48 15.77
N LEU A 5 -14.25 2.34 15.34
CA LEU A 5 -12.81 2.06 15.15
C LEU A 5 -11.95 2.21 16.43
N GLN A 6 -12.53 2.38 17.61
CA GLN A 6 -11.79 2.65 18.86
C GLN A 6 -11.68 1.47 19.84
N GLN A 7 -12.08 0.26 19.45
CA GLN A 7 -11.85 -0.94 20.26
C GLN A 7 -11.27 -2.06 19.40
N THR A 8 -10.21 -2.71 19.91
CA THR A 8 -9.52 -3.85 19.28
C THR A 8 -10.52 -4.92 18.86
N ALA A 9 -10.87 -4.93 17.58
CA ALA A 9 -11.70 -5.97 17.00
C ALA A 9 -10.83 -7.19 16.73
N ARG A 10 -10.99 -8.22 17.57
CA ARG A 10 -10.46 -9.57 17.31
C ARG A 10 -11.30 -10.18 16.18
N PHE A 11 -10.69 -10.38 15.02
CA PHE A 11 -11.31 -11.07 13.88
C PHE A 11 -11.02 -12.57 13.99
N SER A 12 -12.06 -13.39 14.09
CA SER A 12 -11.95 -14.85 14.04
C SER A 12 -12.57 -15.32 12.73
N GLY A 13 -11.74 -15.71 11.76
CA GLY A 13 -12.17 -16.42 10.57
C GLY A 13 -12.10 -17.93 10.82
N TYR A 14 -13.19 -18.65 10.56
CA TYR A 14 -13.21 -20.11 10.55
C TYR A 14 -13.01 -20.58 9.10
N ASP A 15 -11.87 -21.21 8.84
CA ASP A 15 -11.65 -22.07 7.67
C ASP A 15 -11.24 -23.46 8.18
N GLY A 16 -12.02 -24.47 7.80
CA GLY A 16 -11.52 -25.82 7.53
C GLY A 16 -10.72 -26.58 8.60
N GLY A 17 -10.73 -26.18 9.87
CA GLY A 17 -10.06 -26.91 10.96
C GLY A 17 -8.55 -26.66 11.10
N CYS A 18 -8.01 -25.60 10.49
CA CYS A 18 -6.65 -25.13 10.78
C CYS A 18 -6.69 -23.65 11.14
N GLU A 19 -6.32 -23.34 12.38
CA GLU A 19 -6.12 -21.97 12.84
C GLU A 19 -4.97 -21.36 12.03
N VAL A 20 -5.30 -20.60 10.99
CA VAL A 20 -4.33 -19.73 10.33
C VAL A 20 -4.03 -18.63 11.33
N ALA A 21 -2.97 -18.85 12.12
CA ALA A 21 -2.45 -17.88 13.05
C ALA A 21 -2.40 -16.52 12.35
N GLY A 22 -3.12 -15.53 12.90
CA GLY A 22 -3.15 -14.18 12.35
C GLY A 22 -1.73 -13.64 12.29
N GLN A 23 -1.09 -13.78 11.13
CA GLN A 23 0.24 -13.24 10.93
C GLN A 23 0.11 -11.72 10.96
N ARG A 24 0.83 -11.13 11.91
CA ARG A 24 0.89 -9.68 12.08
C ARG A 24 1.59 -9.09 10.85
N LEU A 25 0.81 -8.62 9.88
CA LEU A 25 1.32 -7.91 8.70
C LEU A 25 1.68 -6.48 9.10
N SER A 26 2.93 -6.30 9.50
CA SER A 26 3.45 -4.98 9.85
C SER A 26 4.39 -4.48 8.73
N PRO A 27 4.31 -3.21 8.28
CA PRO A 27 5.14 -2.68 7.18
C PRO A 27 6.66 -2.78 7.42
N ASP A 28 7.09 -2.80 8.68
CA ASP A 28 8.47 -3.05 9.10
C ASP A 28 9.00 -4.40 8.61
N LEU A 29 8.15 -5.42 8.47
CA LEU A 29 8.53 -6.72 7.91
C LEU A 29 8.92 -6.63 6.43
N PHE A 30 8.55 -5.54 5.76
CA PHE A 30 8.87 -5.24 4.35
C PHE A 30 9.97 -4.19 4.22
N GLY A 31 10.63 -3.82 5.33
CA GLY A 31 11.67 -2.77 5.33
C GLY A 31 11.11 -1.38 5.03
N ILE A 32 9.84 -1.15 5.36
CA ILE A 32 9.19 0.16 5.23
C ILE A 32 9.22 0.80 6.61
N GLU A 33 9.91 1.94 6.72
CA GLU A 33 9.88 2.73 7.95
C GLU A 33 8.45 3.22 8.20
N VAL A 34 7.91 2.90 9.38
CA VAL A 34 6.58 3.36 9.79
C VAL A 34 6.65 4.86 10.08
N ALA A 35 6.46 5.66 9.04
CA ALA A 35 6.26 7.10 9.19
C ALA A 35 4.93 7.33 9.94
N SER A 36 4.97 8.17 10.98
CA SER A 36 3.84 8.52 11.85
C SER A 36 2.65 9.15 11.12
N ASN A 37 2.79 9.46 9.83
CA ASN A 37 1.76 10.03 8.98
C ASN A 37 1.38 9.03 7.87
N ARG A 38 0.42 8.16 8.18
CA ARG A 38 -0.06 7.11 7.26
C ARG A 38 -0.94 7.69 6.12
N ALA A 39 -1.35 8.95 6.24
CA ALA A 39 -2.10 9.65 5.22
C ALA A 39 -1.14 10.47 4.35
N THR A 40 -1.19 10.27 3.04
CA THR A 40 -0.68 11.27 2.10
C THR A 40 -1.39 12.58 2.44
N PRO A 41 -0.66 13.69 2.72
CA PRO A 41 -1.31 14.93 3.11
C PRO A 41 -2.32 15.31 2.02
N LEU A 42 -3.59 15.44 2.42
CA LEU A 42 -4.63 15.94 1.52
C LEU A 42 -4.15 17.30 0.99
N PRO A 43 -4.09 17.51 -0.33
CA PRO A 43 -3.46 18.71 -0.91
C PRO A 43 -4.24 20.01 -0.70
N VAL A 44 -5.25 20.03 0.16
CA VAL A 44 -6.08 21.21 0.43
C VAL A 44 -6.39 21.30 1.92
N GLN A 45 -6.05 22.44 2.53
CA GLN A 45 -6.57 22.79 3.85
C GLN A 45 -8.10 22.88 3.72
N ALA A 46 -8.81 21.94 4.34
CA ALA A 46 -10.27 21.91 4.32
C ALA A 46 -10.84 23.01 5.23
N GLY A 47 -10.80 24.24 4.75
CA GLY A 47 -11.77 25.26 5.11
C GLY A 47 -13.00 25.07 4.23
N ASN A 48 -14.09 24.58 4.82
CA ASN A 48 -15.40 24.30 4.21
C ASN A 48 -15.56 23.00 3.41
N HIS A 49 -16.66 22.30 3.70
CA HIS A 49 -17.02 20.93 3.32
C HIS A 49 -17.41 20.72 1.85
N LEU A 50 -16.57 21.14 0.92
CA LEU A 50 -16.68 20.74 -0.48
C LEU A 50 -15.31 20.26 -0.94
N PHE A 51 -15.10 18.94 -0.89
CA PHE A 51 -13.93 18.32 -1.47
C PHE A 51 -14.00 18.50 -2.99
N ASP A 52 -12.99 19.14 -3.57
CA ASP A 52 -12.81 19.15 -5.02
C ASP A 52 -12.38 17.75 -5.46
N VAL A 53 -13.36 16.95 -5.85
CA VAL A 53 -13.18 15.55 -6.27
C VAL A 53 -12.24 15.45 -7.46
N ASP A 54 -12.31 16.40 -8.40
CA ASP A 54 -11.48 16.41 -9.60
C ASP A 54 -10.02 16.77 -9.26
N ALA A 55 -9.81 17.75 -8.37
CA ALA A 55 -8.49 18.06 -7.87
C ALA A 55 -7.88 16.89 -7.07
N MET A 56 -8.68 16.18 -6.27
CA MET A 56 -8.24 14.99 -5.55
C MET A 56 -7.90 13.83 -6.49
N ALA A 57 -8.74 13.57 -7.50
CA ALA A 57 -8.50 12.54 -8.49
C ALA A 57 -7.21 12.84 -9.28
N THR A 58 -7.02 14.09 -9.69
CA THR A 58 -5.81 14.54 -10.39
C THR A 58 -4.57 14.39 -9.51
N ALA A 59 -4.65 14.79 -8.23
CA ALA A 59 -3.55 14.63 -7.29
C ALA A 59 -3.21 13.16 -7.04
N ALA A 60 -4.22 12.30 -6.91
CA ALA A 60 -4.02 10.86 -6.74
C ALA A 60 -3.39 10.23 -7.98
N ALA A 61 -3.88 10.56 -9.18
CA ALA A 61 -3.33 10.09 -10.44
C ALA A 61 -1.86 10.50 -10.61
N ARG A 62 -1.53 11.77 -10.29
CA ARG A 62 -0.15 12.27 -10.33
C ARG A 62 0.76 11.52 -9.36
N SER A 63 0.31 11.32 -8.12
CA SER A 63 1.09 10.58 -7.12
C SER A 63 1.25 9.10 -7.48
N GLY A 64 0.24 8.49 -8.10
CA GLY A 64 0.30 7.12 -8.61
C GLY A 64 1.29 6.98 -9.77
N LEU A 65 1.25 7.89 -10.74
CA LEU A 65 2.20 7.91 -11.85
C LEU A 65 3.65 8.13 -11.36
N ALA A 66 3.85 9.06 -10.43
CA ALA A 66 5.17 9.27 -9.83
C ALA A 66 5.68 8.01 -9.10
N ALA A 67 4.80 7.28 -8.41
CA ALA A 67 5.16 6.02 -7.77
C ALA A 67 5.56 4.94 -8.79
N LEU A 68 4.85 4.84 -9.92
CA LEU A 68 5.19 3.93 -11.02
C LEU A 68 6.51 4.30 -11.72
N GLU A 69 6.88 5.58 -11.70
CA GLU A 69 8.17 6.13 -12.16
C GLU A 69 9.31 5.88 -11.15
N GLY A 70 9.05 5.21 -10.02
CA GLY A 70 10.06 4.93 -9.00
C GLY A 70 10.38 6.11 -8.08
N VAL A 71 9.63 7.21 -8.17
CA VAL A 71 9.85 8.39 -7.33
C VAL A 71 9.63 8.04 -5.85
N PRO A 72 10.61 8.30 -4.96
CA PRO A 72 10.47 8.05 -3.52
C PRO A 72 9.26 8.80 -2.92
N GLY A 73 8.47 8.12 -2.10
CA GLY A 73 7.33 8.73 -1.41
C GLY A 73 6.31 7.72 -0.89
N LEU A 74 5.31 8.22 -0.15
CA LEU A 74 4.30 7.37 0.49
C LEU A 74 3.50 6.51 -0.49
N SER A 75 3.21 7.03 -1.69
CA SER A 75 2.53 6.26 -2.74
C SER A 75 3.37 5.11 -3.26
N ARG A 76 4.70 5.30 -3.40
CA ARG A 76 5.63 4.23 -3.77
C ARG A 76 5.71 3.17 -2.68
N GLU A 77 5.88 3.57 -1.41
CA GLU A 77 5.93 2.61 -0.31
C GLU A 77 4.62 1.82 -0.15
N SER A 78 3.47 2.45 -0.36
CA SER A 78 2.17 1.77 -0.36
C SER A 78 2.07 0.72 -1.48
N LEU A 79 2.58 1.05 -2.67
CA LEU A 79 2.63 0.11 -3.79
C LEU A 79 3.60 -1.05 -3.53
N VAL A 80 4.78 -0.75 -2.98
CA VAL A 80 5.77 -1.78 -2.57
C VAL A 80 5.13 -2.75 -1.57
N PHE A 81 4.49 -2.23 -0.52
CA PHE A 81 3.84 -3.07 0.49
C PHE A 81 2.76 -3.98 -0.11
N THR A 82 1.82 -3.40 -0.86
CA THR A 82 0.66 -4.14 -1.39
C THR A 82 1.07 -5.16 -2.45
N ALA A 83 1.96 -4.80 -3.38
CA ALA A 83 2.45 -5.74 -4.38
C ALA A 83 3.32 -6.84 -3.76
N SER A 84 4.08 -6.54 -2.71
CA SER A 84 4.85 -7.56 -1.98
C SER A 84 3.94 -8.60 -1.33
N LEU A 85 2.82 -8.17 -0.74
CA LEU A 85 1.80 -9.08 -0.22
C LEU A 85 1.21 -9.99 -1.31
N VAL A 86 0.96 -9.43 -2.50
CA VAL A 86 0.50 -10.23 -3.65
C VAL A 86 1.54 -11.26 -4.06
N LEU A 87 2.82 -10.90 -4.16
CA LEU A 87 3.90 -11.84 -4.50
C LEU A 87 4.04 -12.97 -3.47
N LEU A 88 3.95 -12.64 -2.18
CA LEU A 88 3.97 -13.62 -1.10
C LEU A 88 2.77 -14.58 -1.18
N HIS A 89 1.56 -14.05 -1.36
CA HIS A 89 0.35 -14.85 -1.43
C HIS A 89 0.35 -15.79 -2.65
N LEU A 90 0.96 -15.37 -3.76
CA LEU A 90 1.13 -16.19 -4.95
C LEU A 90 2.33 -17.17 -4.87
N GLY A 91 3.09 -17.17 -3.77
CA GLY A 91 4.31 -17.98 -3.64
C GLY A 91 5.42 -17.60 -4.62
N ARG A 92 5.39 -16.36 -5.16
CA ARG A 92 6.36 -15.86 -6.15
C ARG A 92 7.58 -15.18 -5.52
N ALA A 93 7.56 -14.98 -4.21
CA ALA A 93 8.68 -14.48 -3.44
C ALA A 93 8.94 -15.40 -2.24
N THR A 94 10.21 -15.51 -1.86
CA THR A 94 10.67 -16.43 -0.79
C THR A 94 10.51 -15.87 0.62
N GLY A 95 10.22 -14.58 0.72
CA GLY A 95 10.00 -13.87 1.99
C GLY A 95 9.69 -12.40 1.77
N SER A 96 9.25 -11.71 2.82
CA SER A 96 8.76 -10.32 2.74
C SER A 96 9.80 -9.33 2.23
N VAL A 97 11.06 -9.51 2.62
CA VAL A 97 12.19 -8.67 2.17
C VAL A 97 12.50 -8.90 0.69
N ASP A 98 12.51 -10.16 0.25
CA ASP A 98 12.71 -10.53 -1.15
C ASP A 98 11.57 -9.97 -2.03
N ALA A 99 10.32 -10.13 -1.60
CA ALA A 99 9.17 -9.56 -2.27
C ALA A 99 9.28 -8.03 -2.44
N ALA A 100 9.64 -7.32 -1.36
CA ALA A 100 9.82 -5.87 -1.39
C ALA A 100 10.96 -5.44 -2.31
N ALA A 101 12.08 -6.16 -2.31
CA ALA A 101 13.21 -5.90 -3.19
C ALA A 101 12.83 -6.08 -4.67
N GLN A 102 12.12 -7.16 -5.01
CA GLN A 102 11.65 -7.41 -6.38
C GLN A 102 10.70 -6.31 -6.87
N VAL A 103 9.75 -5.88 -6.03
CA VAL A 103 8.84 -4.79 -6.41
C VAL A 103 9.59 -3.47 -6.58
N ARG A 104 10.50 -3.12 -5.66
CA ARG A 104 11.31 -1.90 -5.77
C ARG A 104 12.13 -1.90 -7.06
N GLN A 105 12.75 -3.01 -7.41
CA GLN A 105 13.48 -3.16 -8.66
C GLN A 105 12.59 -2.90 -9.89
N VAL A 106 11.39 -3.49 -9.94
CA VAL A 106 10.43 -3.28 -11.04
C VAL A 106 9.99 -1.81 -11.17
N LEU A 107 9.86 -1.09 -10.04
CA LEU A 107 9.54 0.34 -10.03
C LEU A 107 10.74 1.18 -10.48
N ASP A 108 11.93 0.87 -9.98
CA ASP A 108 13.17 1.61 -10.25
C ASP A 108 13.64 1.45 -11.71
N GLU A 109 13.37 0.30 -12.32
CA GLU A 109 13.62 0.04 -13.74
C GLU A 109 12.52 0.64 -14.66
N GLY A 110 11.47 1.24 -14.09
CA GLY A 110 10.37 1.83 -14.85
C GLY A 110 9.48 0.81 -15.59
N LEU A 111 9.66 -0.49 -15.33
CA LEU A 111 8.88 -1.56 -15.96
C LEU A 111 7.40 -1.47 -15.62
N ALA A 112 7.08 -1.09 -14.39
CA ALA A 112 5.69 -0.88 -13.96
C ALA A 112 5.00 0.24 -14.77
N LEU A 113 5.70 1.35 -15.00
CA LEU A 113 5.19 2.46 -15.79
C LEU A 113 5.05 2.09 -17.27
N ALA A 114 6.05 1.38 -17.83
CA ALA A 114 5.99 0.90 -19.20
C ALA A 114 4.76 0.02 -19.43
N ARG A 115 4.45 -0.87 -18.47
CA ARG A 115 3.26 -1.72 -18.50
C ARG A 115 1.94 -0.96 -18.29
N PHE A 116 1.96 0.16 -17.58
CA PHE A 116 0.77 1.01 -17.43
C PHE A 116 0.46 1.79 -18.72
N ARG A 117 1.48 2.15 -19.50
CA ARG A 117 1.34 2.95 -20.74
C ARG A 117 1.12 2.13 -22.00
N GLY A 118 1.48 0.85 -22.00
CA GLY A 118 1.34 -0.09 -23.14
C GLY A 118 0.09 -0.93 -23.06
#